data_AF-A0KPE7-F1
#
_entry.id   AF-A0KPE7-F1
#
_cell.length_a   1.000
_cell.length_b   1.000
_cell.length_c   1.000
_cell.angle_alpha   90.00
_cell.angle_beta   90.00
_cell.angle_gamma   90.00
#
_symmetry.space_group_name_H-M   'P 1'
#
loop_
_entity.id
_entity.type
_entity.pdbx_description
1 polymer ?
#
loop_
_entity_poly.entity_id
_entity_poly.type
_entity_poly.pdbx_seq_one_letter_code
_entity_poly.pdbx_strand_id
1 'polypeptide(L)'
;MMKRTSHGFTLIELVLVIIVLGILAVTALPRFINLKDDALKSTVATTATSFASAVQLAHAGWAVKAQDQALYNLGSMGQRNLDINRYGWPAGTDEDQGRKGIDEPYVAGQGDYISVSNQSDCRLLFQGLLDSSYTVASVDQDPEIQLNADYLSSELPANQVDADGEPHSNCRYTLRDSIGRFPAYPAGLSFDYNSVTGAVTRNFQ
;
A
#
# COMPACT_ATOMS: atom_id res chain seq x y z
N MET A 1 -59.92 -33.74 9.49
CA MET A 1 -59.13 -32.89 8.56
C MET A 1 -59.18 -31.47 9.09
N MET A 2 -58.08 -30.97 9.66
CA MET A 2 -58.05 -29.68 10.36
C MET A 2 -57.79 -28.56 9.34
N LYS A 3 -58.79 -27.71 9.06
CA LYS A 3 -58.65 -26.56 8.16
C LYS A 3 -57.72 -25.54 8.82
N ARG A 4 -56.50 -25.36 8.28
CA ARG A 4 -55.65 -24.23 8.61
C ARG A 4 -56.23 -22.98 7.94
N THR A 5 -56.71 -22.03 8.73
CA THR A 5 -57.09 -20.70 8.28
C THR A 5 -55.82 -19.87 8.06
N SER A 6 -55.41 -19.67 6.81
CA SER A 6 -54.35 -18.71 6.48
C SER A 6 -54.92 -17.30 6.63
N HIS A 7 -54.50 -16.58 7.66
CA HIS A 7 -54.77 -15.16 7.78
C HIS A 7 -53.86 -14.45 6.77
N GLY A 8 -54.45 -13.73 5.81
CA GLY A 8 -53.70 -12.93 4.84
C GLY A 8 -53.07 -11.72 5.52
N PHE A 9 -51.93 -11.25 4.98
CA PHE A 9 -51.26 -10.06 5.44
C PHE A 9 -52.13 -8.81 5.19
N THR A 10 -52.22 -7.90 6.16
CA THR A 10 -53.03 -6.69 6.01
C THR A 10 -52.27 -5.59 5.27
N LEU A 11 -52.99 -4.75 4.51
CA LEU A 11 -52.39 -3.58 3.86
C LEU A 11 -51.70 -2.64 4.86
N ILE A 12 -52.28 -2.50 6.07
CA ILE A 12 -51.73 -1.64 7.11
C ILE A 12 -50.43 -2.19 7.70
N GLU A 13 -50.28 -3.51 7.85
CA GLU A 13 -49.00 -4.10 8.28
C GLU A 13 -47.90 -3.85 7.25
N LEU A 14 -48.19 -3.95 5.95
CA LEU A 14 -47.22 -3.64 4.91
C LEU A 14 -46.76 -2.18 4.98
N VAL A 15 -47.71 -1.26 5.10
CA VAL A 15 -47.45 0.17 5.18
C VAL A 15 -46.65 0.51 6.43
N LEU A 16 -47.00 -0.08 7.58
CA LEU A 16 -46.28 0.17 8.83
C LEU A 16 -44.84 -0.34 8.75
N VAL A 17 -44.60 -1.51 8.15
CA VAL A 17 -43.24 -2.05 7.98
C VAL A 17 -42.36 -1.12 7.15
N ILE A 18 -42.84 -0.62 6.01
CA ILE A 18 -42.04 0.30 5.17
C ILE A 18 -41.79 1.63 5.87
N ILE A 19 -42.73 2.13 6.68
CA ILE A 19 -42.56 3.36 7.47
C ILE A 19 -41.45 3.16 8.52
N VAL A 20 -41.52 2.06 9.27
CA VAL A 20 -40.51 1.76 10.29
C VAL A 20 -39.13 1.57 9.65
N LEU A 21 -39.04 0.82 8.53
CA LEU A 21 -37.79 0.66 7.79
C LEU A 21 -37.26 2.00 7.26
N GLY A 22 -38.13 2.91 6.82
CA GLY A 22 -37.76 4.25 6.38
C GLY A 22 -37.11 5.09 7.50
N ILE A 23 -37.71 5.09 8.70
CA ILE A 23 -37.15 5.81 9.87
C ILE A 23 -35.80 5.22 10.27
N LEU A 24 -35.69 3.89 10.33
CA LEU A 24 -34.43 3.22 10.66
C LEU A 24 -33.33 3.55 9.65
N ALA A 25 -33.64 3.56 8.35
CA ALA A 25 -32.68 3.88 7.32
C ALA A 25 -32.11 5.30 7.44
N VAL A 26 -32.95 6.31 7.67
CA VAL A 26 -32.54 7.71 7.80
C VAL A 26 -31.64 7.93 9.02
N THR A 27 -31.92 7.26 10.14
CA THR A 27 -31.11 7.40 11.36
C THR A 27 -29.78 6.64 11.30
N ALA A 28 -29.73 5.50 10.60
CA ALA A 28 -28.54 4.65 10.50
C ALA A 28 -27.53 5.14 9.45
N LEU A 29 -28.00 5.72 8.34
CA LEU A 29 -27.16 6.10 7.20
C LEU A 29 -25.99 7.05 7.57
N PRO A 30 -26.18 8.13 8.36
CA PRO A 30 -25.07 9.02 8.71
C PRO A 30 -23.98 8.33 9.53
N ARG A 31 -24.37 7.44 10.46
CA ARG A 31 -23.41 6.66 11.25
C ARG A 31 -22.63 5.67 10.39
N PHE A 32 -23.29 5.04 9.43
CA PHE A 32 -22.65 4.11 8.52
C PHE A 32 -21.60 4.77 7.62
N ILE A 33 -21.83 6.01 7.18
CA ILE A 33 -20.85 6.80 6.42
C ILE A 33 -19.61 7.10 7.28
N ASN A 34 -19.79 7.56 8.52
CA ASN A 34 -18.67 7.86 9.42
C ASN A 34 -17.85 6.61 9.76
N LEU A 35 -18.51 5.47 10.01
CA LEU A 35 -17.81 4.20 10.26
C LEU A 35 -16.96 3.76 9.07
N LYS A 36 -17.44 3.97 7.84
CA LYS A 36 -16.65 3.71 6.63
C LYS A 36 -15.44 4.63 6.54
N ASP A 37 -15.59 5.90 6.87
CA ASP A 37 -14.49 6.88 6.84
C ASP A 37 -13.39 6.50 7.83
N ASP A 38 -13.78 6.16 9.06
CA ASP A 38 -12.84 5.71 10.10
C ASP A 38 -12.18 4.38 9.72
N ALA A 39 -12.93 3.46 9.11
CA ALA A 39 -12.37 2.20 8.60
C ALA A 39 -11.30 2.43 7.53
N LEU A 40 -11.54 3.32 6.56
CA LEU A 40 -10.54 3.64 5.52
C LEU A 40 -9.27 4.27 6.11
N LYS A 41 -9.41 5.20 7.06
CA LYS A 41 -8.25 5.77 7.79
C LYS A 41 -7.48 4.71 8.56
N SER A 42 -8.20 3.83 9.27
CA SER A 42 -7.59 2.72 10.00
C SER A 42 -6.85 1.76 9.07
N THR A 43 -7.41 1.46 7.89
CA THR A 43 -6.77 0.62 6.87
C THR A 43 -5.43 1.22 6.46
N VAL A 44 -5.41 2.48 6.01
CA VAL A 44 -4.14 3.10 5.56
C VAL A 44 -3.14 3.23 6.72
N ALA A 45 -3.59 3.56 7.93
CA ALA A 45 -2.71 3.62 9.09
C ALA A 45 -2.08 2.26 9.44
N THR A 46 -2.86 1.18 9.34
CA THR A 46 -2.41 -0.18 9.60
C THR A 46 -1.43 -0.65 8.53
N THR A 47 -1.75 -0.41 7.25
CA THR A 47 -0.87 -0.74 6.13
C THR A 47 0.46 0.02 6.22
N ALA A 48 0.44 1.32 6.50
CA ALA A 48 1.65 2.13 6.67
C ALA A 48 2.51 1.62 7.85
N THR A 49 1.89 1.24 8.96
CA THR A 49 2.62 0.69 10.13
C THR A 49 3.24 -0.67 9.82
N SER A 50 2.51 -1.52 9.10
CA SER A 50 3.01 -2.84 8.67
C SER A 50 4.17 -2.68 7.67
N PHE A 51 4.03 -1.76 6.73
CA PHE A 51 5.08 -1.42 5.76
C PHE A 51 6.33 -0.89 6.47
N ALA A 52 6.17 0.04 7.42
CA ALA A 52 7.27 0.55 8.24
C ALA A 52 7.98 -0.58 9.01
N SER A 53 7.23 -1.52 9.57
CA SER A 53 7.79 -2.67 10.29
C SER A 53 8.60 -3.57 9.36
N ALA A 54 8.10 -3.84 8.14
CA ALA A 54 8.82 -4.62 7.13
C ALA A 54 10.10 -3.92 6.66
N VAL A 55 10.06 -2.60 6.43
CA VAL A 55 11.24 -1.78 6.10
C VAL A 55 12.31 -1.88 7.19
N GLN A 56 11.91 -1.73 8.46
CA GLN A 56 12.86 -1.82 9.58
C GLN A 56 13.45 -3.23 9.74
N LEU A 57 12.65 -4.27 9.49
CA LEU A 57 13.15 -5.65 9.49
C LEU A 57 14.16 -5.90 8.35
N ALA A 58 13.88 -5.40 7.15
CA ALA A 58 14.80 -5.47 6.03
C ALA A 58 16.12 -4.75 6.33
N HIS A 59 16.04 -3.54 6.90
CA HIS A 59 17.21 -2.78 7.33
C HIS A 59 18.04 -3.53 8.38
N ALA A 60 17.39 -4.14 9.38
CA ALA A 60 18.09 -4.95 10.37
C ALA A 60 18.78 -6.17 9.74
N GLY A 61 18.13 -6.84 8.78
CA GLY A 61 18.72 -7.95 8.04
C GLY A 61 19.95 -7.53 7.23
N TRP A 62 19.87 -6.38 6.56
CA TRP A 62 20.98 -5.77 5.84
C TRP A 62 22.14 -5.39 6.77
N ALA A 63 21.86 -4.78 7.92
CA ALA A 63 22.86 -4.34 8.90
C ALA A 63 23.66 -5.51 9.51
N VAL A 64 23.15 -6.74 9.43
CA VAL A 64 23.89 -7.95 9.83
C VAL A 64 24.79 -8.48 8.71
N LYS A 65 24.46 -8.20 7.44
CA LYS A 65 25.09 -8.83 6.27
C LYS A 65 26.13 -7.95 5.59
N ALA A 66 25.81 -6.68 5.35
CA ALA A 66 26.55 -5.85 4.40
C ALA A 66 27.09 -4.55 5.01
N GLN A 67 26.48 -4.06 6.10
CA GLN A 67 26.81 -2.90 6.96
C GLN A 67 27.06 -1.53 6.29
N ASP A 68 27.53 -1.45 5.04
CA ASP A 68 27.78 -0.21 4.28
C ASP A 68 27.76 -0.43 2.76
N GLN A 69 27.25 -1.57 2.29
CA GLN A 69 27.15 -1.91 0.86
C GLN A 69 25.71 -2.16 0.48
N ALA A 70 25.30 -1.70 -0.71
CA ALA A 70 24.02 -2.12 -1.28
C ALA A 70 24.04 -3.65 -1.51
N LEU A 71 22.88 -4.30 -1.42
CA LEU A 71 22.77 -5.75 -1.37
C LEU A 71 21.61 -6.20 -2.25
N TYR A 72 21.88 -7.10 -3.19
CA TYR A 72 20.83 -7.76 -3.96
C TYR A 72 20.20 -8.89 -3.15
N ASN A 73 18.90 -9.11 -3.37
CA ASN A 73 18.22 -10.33 -2.96
C ASN A 73 18.41 -10.68 -1.48
N LEU A 74 18.03 -9.78 -0.57
CA LEU A 74 18.19 -9.94 0.87
C LEU A 74 17.55 -11.26 1.35
N GLY A 75 18.40 -12.19 1.76
CA GLY A 75 18.03 -13.57 2.05
C GLY A 75 17.26 -13.78 3.35
N SER A 76 17.16 -12.75 4.19
CA SER A 76 16.44 -12.77 5.48
C SER A 76 15.01 -12.24 5.40
N MET A 77 14.51 -11.91 4.21
CA MET A 77 13.17 -11.34 3.99
C MET A 77 12.38 -12.13 2.94
N GLY A 78 11.08 -12.32 3.18
CA GLY A 78 10.08 -12.72 2.19
C GLY A 78 10.53 -13.75 1.15
N GLN A 79 10.36 -13.40 -0.12
CA GLN A 79 10.74 -14.21 -1.29
C GLN A 79 12.26 -14.19 -1.59
N ARG A 80 13.05 -13.53 -0.75
CA ARG A 80 14.51 -13.46 -0.83
C ARG A 80 15.02 -12.77 -2.10
N ASN A 81 14.22 -11.84 -2.61
CA ASN A 81 14.51 -11.03 -3.78
C ASN A 81 14.43 -9.52 -3.48
N LEU A 82 14.47 -9.12 -2.20
CA LEU A 82 14.36 -7.72 -1.81
C LEU A 82 15.73 -7.04 -1.92
N ASP A 83 15.84 -6.05 -2.78
CA ASP A 83 17.06 -5.30 -3.00
C ASP A 83 17.16 -4.13 -2.02
N ILE A 84 18.34 -3.97 -1.41
CA ILE A 84 18.63 -2.95 -0.39
C ILE A 84 19.66 -1.98 -0.93
N ASN A 85 19.33 -0.70 -0.96
CA ASN A 85 20.24 0.33 -1.44
C ASN A 85 21.41 0.55 -0.47
N ARG A 86 22.35 1.42 -0.87
CA ARG A 86 23.54 1.74 -0.07
C ARG A 86 23.24 2.39 1.28
N TYR A 87 22.06 2.98 1.44
CA TYR A 87 21.61 3.59 2.69
C TYR A 87 21.03 2.56 3.66
N GLY A 88 20.98 1.29 3.24
CA GLY A 88 20.44 0.19 4.02
C GLY A 88 18.93 0.08 3.95
N TRP A 89 18.29 0.69 2.96
CA TRP A 89 16.84 0.70 2.83
C TRP A 89 16.35 -0.03 1.58
N PRO A 90 15.19 -0.71 1.66
CA PRO A 90 14.58 -1.36 0.51
C PRO A 90 14.38 -0.44 -0.70
N ALA A 91 14.74 -0.91 -1.89
CA ALA A 91 14.62 -0.18 -3.14
C ALA A 91 13.66 -0.85 -4.14
N GLY A 92 13.65 -2.17 -4.21
CA GLY A 92 12.87 -2.90 -5.19
C GLY A 92 13.03 -4.40 -5.04
N THR A 93 12.54 -5.16 -6.02
CA THR A 93 12.72 -6.62 -6.07
C THR A 93 13.11 -7.16 -7.45
N ASP A 94 13.47 -6.27 -8.37
CA ASP A 94 13.76 -6.60 -9.78
C ASP A 94 14.94 -5.76 -10.32
N GLU A 95 15.72 -5.14 -9.42
CA GLU A 95 16.90 -4.35 -9.84
C GLU A 95 17.97 -5.25 -10.45
N ASP A 96 17.98 -6.52 -10.06
CA ASP A 96 18.95 -7.51 -10.49
C ASP A 96 18.59 -8.24 -11.81
N GLN A 97 17.38 -8.03 -12.32
CA GLN A 97 16.79 -8.75 -13.47
C GLN A 97 16.94 -10.28 -13.36
N GLY A 98 16.93 -10.83 -12.13
CA GLY A 98 17.12 -12.24 -11.82
C GLY A 98 18.53 -12.78 -12.10
N ARG A 99 19.54 -11.91 -12.23
CA ARG A 99 20.92 -12.31 -12.54
C ARG A 99 21.80 -12.46 -11.30
N LYS A 100 21.37 -11.97 -10.14
CA LYS A 100 22.19 -11.90 -8.93
C LYS A 100 21.81 -13.01 -7.95
N GLY A 101 22.76 -13.41 -7.12
CA GLY A 101 22.56 -14.37 -6.05
C GLY A 101 21.88 -13.75 -4.82
N ILE A 102 21.42 -14.60 -3.92
CA ILE A 102 20.93 -14.19 -2.60
C ILE A 102 22.07 -13.59 -1.79
N ASP A 103 21.82 -12.46 -1.14
CA ASP A 103 22.81 -11.70 -0.35
C ASP A 103 24.07 -11.32 -1.16
N GLU A 104 23.94 -11.10 -2.46
CA GLU A 104 25.07 -10.69 -3.31
C GLU A 104 25.35 -9.19 -3.11
N PRO A 105 26.56 -8.80 -2.65
CA PRO A 105 26.89 -7.40 -2.50
C PRO A 105 26.95 -6.68 -3.85
N TYR A 106 26.41 -5.47 -3.90
CA TYR A 106 26.54 -4.59 -5.04
C TYR A 106 28.00 -4.17 -5.25
N VAL A 107 28.45 -4.19 -6.51
CA VAL A 107 29.76 -3.69 -6.92
C VAL A 107 29.57 -2.43 -7.74
N ALA A 108 30.06 -1.30 -7.22
CA ALA A 108 29.94 0.00 -7.87
C ALA A 108 30.52 0.01 -9.29
N GLY A 109 29.84 0.70 -10.21
CA GLY A 109 30.19 0.76 -11.63
C GLY A 109 29.57 -0.33 -12.52
N GLN A 110 28.66 -1.14 -11.96
CA GLN A 110 27.74 -1.96 -12.75
C GLN A 110 26.46 -1.15 -13.03
N GLY A 111 25.83 -1.37 -14.19
CA GLY A 111 24.70 -0.55 -14.64
C GLY A 111 23.35 -0.84 -13.96
N ASP A 112 23.32 -1.75 -12.98
CA ASP A 112 22.11 -2.25 -12.32
C ASP A 112 22.06 -1.67 -10.89
N TYR A 113 21.92 -0.35 -10.76
CA TYR A 113 21.98 0.32 -9.46
C TYR A 113 20.75 0.02 -8.60
N ILE A 114 20.97 -0.21 -7.30
CA ILE A 114 19.88 -0.49 -6.37
C ILE A 114 19.33 0.84 -5.82
N SER A 115 18.34 1.41 -6.48
CA SER A 115 17.61 2.60 -6.02
C SER A 115 16.16 2.60 -6.48
N VAL A 116 15.29 3.30 -5.74
CA VAL A 116 13.95 3.63 -6.26
C VAL A 116 14.15 4.73 -7.31
N SER A 117 13.84 4.44 -8.57
CA SER A 117 14.13 5.33 -9.70
C SER A 117 12.95 5.49 -10.66
N ASN A 118 11.92 4.66 -10.53
CA ASN A 118 10.75 4.69 -11.42
C ASN A 118 9.46 4.19 -10.74
N GLN A 119 8.35 4.26 -11.49
CA GLN A 119 7.01 3.86 -11.05
C GLN A 119 6.88 2.37 -10.72
N SER A 120 7.59 1.51 -11.45
CA SER A 120 7.55 0.06 -11.25
C SER A 120 8.24 -0.34 -9.95
N ASP A 121 9.33 0.32 -9.57
CA ASP A 121 10.05 0.04 -8.32
C ASP A 121 9.12 0.24 -7.13
N CYS A 122 8.37 1.35 -7.08
CA CYS A 122 7.40 1.59 -6.02
C CYS A 122 6.33 0.50 -5.95
N ARG A 123 5.80 0.05 -7.10
CA ARG A 123 4.81 -1.02 -7.14
C ARG A 123 5.39 -2.34 -6.62
N LEU A 124 6.56 -2.73 -7.11
CA LEU A 124 7.23 -3.97 -6.75
C LEU A 124 7.67 -3.96 -5.29
N LEU A 125 8.16 -2.83 -4.79
CA LEU A 125 8.55 -2.64 -3.41
C LEU A 125 7.40 -2.87 -2.44
N PHE A 126 6.20 -2.36 -2.76
CA PHE A 126 5.00 -2.64 -1.97
C PHE A 126 4.67 -4.13 -1.93
N GLN A 127 4.75 -4.82 -3.07
CA GLN A 127 4.51 -6.26 -3.17
C GLN A 127 5.58 -7.09 -2.44
N GLY A 128 6.83 -6.65 -2.48
CA GLY A 128 7.96 -7.34 -1.85
C GLY A 128 7.99 -7.20 -0.33
N LEU A 129 7.53 -6.06 0.20
CA LEU A 129 7.54 -5.77 1.64
C LEU A 129 6.27 -6.22 2.37
N LEU A 130 5.12 -6.15 1.71
CA LEU A 130 3.84 -6.48 2.34
C LEU A 130 3.32 -7.85 1.88
N ASP A 131 3.37 -8.83 2.78
CA ASP A 131 2.62 -10.08 2.64
C ASP A 131 1.14 -9.84 3.00
N SER A 132 0.45 -9.07 2.16
CA SER A 132 -0.95 -8.71 2.34
C SER A 132 -1.78 -9.10 1.12
N SER A 133 -3.09 -9.25 1.30
CA SER A 133 -4.02 -9.45 0.19
C SER A 133 -4.27 -8.18 -0.64
N TYR A 134 -3.65 -7.05 -0.29
CA TYR A 134 -3.85 -5.81 -1.02
C TYR A 134 -3.11 -5.85 -2.36
N THR A 135 -3.86 -5.53 -3.40
CA THR A 135 -3.33 -5.33 -4.75
C THR A 135 -2.83 -3.89 -4.91
N VAL A 136 -1.79 -3.72 -5.71
CA VAL A 136 -1.20 -2.41 -6.01
C VAL A 136 -0.96 -2.28 -7.51
N ALA A 137 -1.31 -1.11 -8.05
CA ALA A 137 -1.03 -0.72 -9.42
C ALA A 137 -0.27 0.60 -9.43
N SER A 138 0.67 0.76 -10.36
CA SER A 138 1.34 2.04 -10.54
C SER A 138 0.49 2.98 -11.38
N VAL A 139 0.62 4.29 -11.14
CA VAL A 139 -0.20 5.33 -11.79
C VAL A 139 0.03 5.49 -13.30
N ASP A 140 1.05 4.85 -13.85
CA ASP A 140 1.38 4.78 -15.27
C ASP A 140 0.82 3.52 -15.98
N GLN A 141 0.26 2.56 -15.23
CA GLN A 141 -0.39 1.38 -15.80
C GLN A 141 -1.75 1.70 -16.43
N ASP A 142 -2.28 0.75 -17.19
CA ASP A 142 -3.61 0.88 -17.81
C ASP A 142 -4.69 1.27 -16.78
N PRO A 143 -5.59 2.22 -17.08
CA PRO A 143 -6.66 2.63 -16.17
C PRO A 143 -7.53 1.47 -15.67
N GLU A 144 -7.76 0.43 -16.47
CA GLU A 144 -8.51 -0.75 -16.03
C GLU A 144 -7.76 -1.52 -14.92
N ILE A 145 -6.44 -1.57 -14.98
CA ILE A 145 -5.61 -2.17 -13.92
C ILE A 145 -5.71 -1.31 -12.65
N GLN A 146 -5.58 0.02 -12.79
CA GLN A 146 -5.69 0.95 -11.66
C GLN A 146 -7.06 0.86 -10.96
N LEU A 147 -8.15 0.73 -11.73
CA LEU A 147 -9.51 0.60 -11.21
C LEU A 147 -9.74 -0.68 -10.40
N ASN A 148 -8.95 -1.73 -10.64
CA ASN A 148 -9.06 -3.00 -9.95
C ASN A 148 -8.10 -3.12 -8.75
N ALA A 149 -7.11 -2.22 -8.62
CA ALA A 149 -6.11 -2.25 -7.56
C ALA A 149 -6.56 -1.55 -6.26
N ASP A 150 -6.29 -2.13 -5.10
CA ASP A 150 -6.64 -1.53 -3.81
C ASP A 150 -5.83 -0.26 -3.54
N TYR A 151 -4.53 -0.30 -3.83
CA TYR A 151 -3.60 0.82 -3.72
C TYR A 151 -3.09 1.27 -5.07
N LEU A 152 -2.89 2.57 -5.21
CA LEU A 152 -2.14 3.17 -6.30
C LEU A 152 -0.75 3.58 -5.80
N SER A 153 0.31 3.12 -6.48
CA SER A 153 1.68 3.53 -6.21
C SER A 153 2.11 4.63 -7.19
N SER A 154 2.75 5.66 -6.67
CA SER A 154 3.36 6.71 -7.47
C SER A 154 4.76 7.03 -6.98
N GLU A 155 5.70 7.13 -7.91
CA GLU A 155 7.00 7.72 -7.69
C GLU A 155 6.85 9.20 -7.32
N LEU A 156 7.59 9.61 -6.30
CA LEU A 156 7.81 10.99 -5.91
C LEU A 156 9.28 11.31 -6.20
N PRO A 157 9.59 11.94 -7.35
CA PRO A 157 10.95 12.28 -7.72
C PRO A 157 11.60 13.11 -6.62
N ALA A 158 12.79 12.71 -6.19
CA ALA A 158 13.60 13.50 -5.27
C ALA A 158 14.84 14.01 -6.01
N ASN A 159 15.25 15.25 -5.71
CA ASN A 159 16.52 15.80 -6.20
C ASN A 159 17.72 15.25 -5.39
N GLN A 160 17.65 13.98 -4.99
CA GLN A 160 18.68 13.30 -4.21
C GLN A 160 19.39 12.34 -5.13
N VAL A 161 20.68 12.58 -5.31
CA VAL A 161 21.59 11.64 -5.95
C VAL A 161 22.61 11.17 -4.93
N ASP A 162 23.00 9.91 -5.03
CA ASP A 162 24.06 9.39 -4.18
C ASP A 162 25.46 9.73 -4.70
N ALA A 163 26.50 9.20 -4.04
CA ALA A 163 27.89 9.46 -4.42
C ALA A 163 28.28 8.91 -5.81
N ASP A 164 27.49 7.99 -6.36
CA ASP A 164 27.70 7.40 -7.68
C ASP A 164 26.84 8.10 -8.76
N GLY A 165 26.01 9.08 -8.37
CA GLY A 165 25.17 9.87 -9.28
C GLY A 165 23.78 9.31 -9.48
N GLU A 166 23.39 8.27 -8.73
CA GLU A 166 22.11 7.59 -8.91
C GLU A 166 20.97 8.33 -8.22
N PRO A 167 19.83 8.52 -8.90
CA PRO A 167 18.66 9.13 -8.28
C PRO A 167 18.02 8.19 -7.25
N HIS A 168 17.59 8.78 -6.13
CA HIS A 168 16.82 8.09 -5.09
C HIS A 168 15.47 8.77 -4.94
N SER A 169 14.47 8.31 -5.68
CA SER A 169 13.09 8.76 -5.56
C SER A 169 12.39 8.15 -4.35
N ASN A 170 11.27 8.73 -3.97
CA ASN A 170 10.42 8.23 -2.90
C ASN A 170 9.16 7.59 -3.49
N CYS A 171 8.43 6.82 -2.68
CA CYS A 171 7.18 6.19 -3.11
C CYS A 171 6.00 6.74 -2.31
N ARG A 172 4.88 6.92 -2.97
CA ARG A 172 3.58 7.20 -2.34
C ARG A 172 2.60 6.10 -2.66
N TYR A 173 1.88 5.66 -1.64
CA TYR A 173 0.84 4.65 -1.76
C TYR A 173 -0.49 5.23 -1.32
N THR A 174 -1.45 5.29 -2.24
CA THR A 174 -2.77 5.89 -2.04
C THR A 174 -3.84 4.82 -2.06
N LEU A 175 -4.71 4.77 -1.05
CA LEU A 175 -5.84 3.85 -1.04
C LEU A 175 -6.90 4.32 -2.03
N ARG A 176 -7.14 3.54 -3.10
CA ARG A 176 -8.01 3.93 -4.22
C ARG A 176 -9.40 4.36 -3.77
N ASP A 177 -10.04 3.58 -2.90
CA ASP A 177 -11.42 3.81 -2.44
C ASP A 177 -11.60 5.07 -1.59
N SER A 178 -10.50 5.73 -1.21
CA SER A 178 -10.52 6.98 -0.45
C SER A 178 -10.47 8.24 -1.33
N ILE A 179 -10.17 8.11 -2.63
CA ILE A 179 -10.03 9.23 -3.56
C ILE A 179 -11.38 9.96 -3.70
N GLY A 180 -11.36 11.29 -3.58
CA GLY A 180 -12.56 12.14 -3.65
C GLY A 180 -13.53 12.00 -2.46
N ARG A 181 -13.24 11.13 -1.49
CA ARG A 181 -14.13 10.89 -0.33
C ARG A 181 -13.96 11.93 0.78
N PHE A 182 -12.73 12.40 0.98
CA PHE A 182 -12.38 13.29 2.08
C PHE A 182 -12.10 14.71 1.56
N PRO A 183 -12.85 15.74 1.98
CA PRO A 183 -12.61 17.12 1.54
C PRO A 183 -11.20 17.64 1.89
N ALA A 184 -10.64 17.21 3.01
CA ALA A 184 -9.28 17.57 3.43
C ALA A 184 -8.19 16.82 2.64
N TYR A 185 -8.53 15.67 2.03
CA TYR A 185 -7.60 14.79 1.31
C TYR A 185 -8.22 14.38 -0.03
N PRO A 186 -8.40 15.33 -0.97
CA PRO A 186 -9.12 15.07 -2.23
C PRO A 186 -8.43 14.02 -3.10
N ALA A 187 -7.09 13.94 -3.01
CA ALA A 187 -6.28 12.92 -3.69
C ALA A 187 -6.33 11.53 -3.01
N GLY A 188 -7.08 11.38 -1.91
CA GLY A 188 -7.16 10.15 -1.13
C GLY A 188 -6.20 10.10 0.06
N LEU A 189 -6.45 9.14 0.94
CA LEU A 189 -5.60 8.79 2.07
C LEU A 189 -4.38 8.03 1.57
N SER A 190 -3.20 8.49 1.95
CA SER A 190 -1.94 7.93 1.48
C SER A 190 -0.86 7.94 2.56
N PHE A 191 0.20 7.18 2.30
CA PHE A 191 1.46 7.27 3.04
C PHE A 191 2.65 7.28 2.06
N ASP A 192 3.72 7.91 2.49
CA ASP A 192 4.96 8.07 1.73
C ASP A 192 6.06 7.23 2.38
N TYR A 193 6.90 6.64 1.54
CA TYR A 193 8.12 5.95 1.89
C TYR A 193 9.32 6.70 1.34
N ASN A 194 10.27 7.02 2.22
CA ASN A 194 11.52 7.67 1.86
C ASN A 194 12.64 6.63 1.69
N SER A 195 13.16 6.46 0.48
CA SER A 195 14.14 5.42 0.14
C SER A 195 15.55 5.69 0.72
N VAL A 196 15.84 6.92 1.14
CA VAL A 196 17.14 7.30 1.71
C VAL A 196 17.17 7.19 3.23
N THR A 197 16.03 7.42 3.89
CA THR A 197 15.92 7.47 5.36
C THR A 197 15.12 6.32 5.96
N GLY A 198 14.44 5.51 5.12
CA GLY A 198 13.55 4.46 5.57
C GLY A 198 12.25 4.95 6.23
N ALA A 199 12.02 6.27 6.24
CA ALA A 199 10.88 6.86 6.93
C ALA A 199 9.57 6.56 6.19
N VAL A 200 8.54 6.18 6.97
CA VAL A 200 7.18 5.97 6.48
C VAL A 200 6.25 7.00 7.12
N THR A 201 5.67 7.89 6.31
CA THR A 201 4.90 9.05 6.79
C THR A 201 3.49 9.02 6.22
N ARG A 202 2.47 9.08 7.08
CA ARG A 202 1.07 9.19 6.64
C ARG A 202 0.76 10.64 6.26
N ASN A 203 -0.01 10.83 5.20
CA ASN A 203 -0.39 12.14 4.69
C ASN A 203 -1.75 12.63 5.23
N PHE A 204 -2.19 12.09 6.36
CA PHE A 204 -3.46 12.41 7.01
C PHE A 204 -3.36 12.23 8.53
N GLN A 205 -4.33 12.79 9.25
CA GLN A 205 -4.45 12.69 10.71
C GLN A 205 -5.42 11.58 11.13
#